data_AF-A0A959C882-F1
#
_entry.id   AF-A0A959C882-F1
#
_cell.length_a   1.000
_cell.length_b   1.000
_cell.length_c   1.000
_cell.angle_alpha   90.00
_cell.angle_beta   90.00
_cell.angle_gamma   90.00
#
_symmetry.space_group_name_H-M   'P 1'
#
loop_
_entity.id
_entity.type
_entity.pdbx_description
1 polymer ?
#
loop_
_entity_poly.entity_id
_entity_poly.type
_entity_poly.pdbx_seq_one_letter_code
_entity_poly.pdbx_strand_id
1 'polypeptide(L)'
;MNNRILIEKIEAWLDDYLPEDEAAILQEKAETDSEFRALVEHVQARRSVVEAHQAAYYLKKIDVWKAPSEPAVAPASQVINLGKIALIAVVLLLTAGLTYWVFTHPVERKENPGTVAMDKSTEGGDTNGSFNVPESTPHDSIPAKVSPTMGKSHVSKPRPNHREKSLFKFFPAQDSVRIDTAYRRPADSLKIVNNVYALVEIPVENELEKALAITRARGGNLQGSSYKQGLELAKTDPDGAIPLLASIDVANGFYLDAQKILAFLYAGKGLYHEAALCYKRYDSGTDTPESNWQLAGFYLKDYKNSQNDLLKLLDEIIDTKGGHEYKNEADLLKRRLKE
;
A
#
# COMPACT_ATOMS: atom_id res chain seq x y z
N MET A 1 3.82 -39.20 7.81
CA MET A 1 4.03 -37.72 7.75
C MET A 1 2.91 -37.14 6.89
N ASN A 2 2.29 -36.02 7.27
CA ASN A 2 1.20 -35.42 6.47
C ASN A 2 1.79 -34.89 5.15
N ASN A 3 1.29 -35.34 3.99
CA ASN A 3 1.79 -34.93 2.67
C ASN A 3 1.82 -33.41 2.51
N ARG A 4 0.89 -32.69 3.15
CA ARG A 4 0.88 -31.23 3.16
C ARG A 4 2.13 -30.62 3.81
N ILE A 5 2.53 -31.11 4.98
CA ILE A 5 3.71 -30.62 5.72
C ILE A 5 4.99 -30.90 4.91
N LEU A 6 5.03 -32.04 4.21
CA LEU A 6 6.16 -32.38 3.36
C LEU A 6 6.26 -31.44 2.15
N ILE A 7 5.13 -31.13 1.51
CA ILE A 7 5.08 -30.17 0.40
C ILE A 7 5.52 -28.77 0.87
N GLU A 8 5.01 -28.30 2.01
CA GLU A 8 5.39 -26.99 2.59
C GLU A 8 6.91 -26.93 2.88
N LYS A 9 7.51 -28.03 3.36
CA LYS A 9 8.97 -28.12 3.54
C LYS A 9 9.75 -28.13 2.22
N ILE A 10 9.25 -28.82 1.19
CA ILE A 10 9.86 -28.79 -0.15
C ILE A 10 9.77 -27.39 -0.74
N GLU A 11 8.64 -26.69 -0.59
CA GLU A 11 8.47 -25.32 -1.06
C GLU A 11 9.46 -24.38 -0.35
N ALA A 12 9.54 -24.42 0.98
CA ALA A 12 10.49 -23.62 1.75
C ALA A 12 11.97 -23.93 1.42
N TRP A 13 12.29 -25.19 1.10
CA TRP A 13 13.61 -25.59 0.66
C TRP A 13 13.96 -25.05 -0.73
N LEU A 14 13.02 -25.13 -1.68
CA LEU A 14 13.18 -24.58 -3.02
C LEU A 14 13.22 -23.04 -3.03
N ASP A 15 12.80 -22.39 -1.94
CA ASP A 15 12.85 -20.94 -1.73
C ASP A 15 14.05 -20.48 -0.88
N ASP A 16 14.99 -21.38 -0.58
CA ASP A 16 16.16 -21.10 0.28
C ASP A 16 15.79 -20.58 1.70
N TYR A 17 14.59 -20.93 2.19
CA TYR A 17 14.11 -20.55 3.53
C TYR A 17 14.38 -21.61 4.61
N LEU A 18 14.86 -22.79 4.22
CA LEU A 18 15.21 -23.84 5.17
C LEU A 18 16.62 -23.62 5.77
N PRO A 19 16.83 -23.94 7.06
CA PRO A 19 18.18 -24.06 7.63
C PRO A 19 19.07 -25.01 6.81
N GLU A 20 20.37 -24.72 6.73
CA GLU A 20 21.32 -25.48 5.90
C GLU A 20 21.34 -26.99 6.20
N ASP A 21 21.20 -27.37 7.48
CA ASP A 21 21.16 -28.77 7.91
C ASP A 21 19.89 -29.49 7.44
N GLU A 22 18.72 -28.85 7.53
CA GLU A 22 17.48 -29.41 6.99
C GLU A 22 17.50 -29.45 5.45
N ALA A 23 18.04 -28.42 4.81
CA ALA A 23 18.16 -28.34 3.35
C ALA A 23 19.06 -29.46 2.81
N ALA A 24 20.18 -29.74 3.49
CA ALA A 24 21.08 -30.84 3.15
C ALA A 24 20.38 -32.20 3.23
N ILE A 25 19.55 -32.43 4.25
CA ILE A 25 18.77 -33.67 4.38
C ILE A 25 17.78 -33.83 3.22
N LEU A 26 17.09 -32.77 2.82
CA LEU A 26 16.15 -32.82 1.70
C LEU A 26 16.87 -33.00 0.35
N GLN A 27 18.02 -32.37 0.16
CA GLN A 27 18.87 -32.56 -1.01
C GLN A 27 19.35 -34.01 -1.12
N GLU A 28 19.94 -34.57 -0.06
CA GLU A 28 20.36 -35.98 -0.02
C GLU A 28 19.18 -36.92 -0.29
N LYS A 29 18.00 -36.61 0.27
CA LYS A 29 16.79 -37.38 0.03
C LYS A 29 16.33 -37.29 -1.43
N ALA A 30 16.41 -36.13 -2.07
CA ALA A 30 16.07 -35.97 -3.50
C ALA A 30 17.06 -36.73 -4.41
N GLU A 31 18.30 -36.90 -3.97
CA GLU A 31 19.33 -37.67 -4.68
C GLU A 31 19.17 -39.18 -4.50
N THR A 32 18.74 -39.62 -3.32
CA THR A 32 18.71 -41.06 -2.96
C THR A 32 17.34 -41.72 -3.10
N ASP A 33 16.25 -40.97 -2.92
CA ASP A 33 14.87 -41.46 -2.95
C ASP A 33 14.15 -40.99 -4.21
N SER A 34 13.86 -41.94 -5.12
CA SER A 34 13.18 -41.64 -6.39
C SER A 34 11.73 -41.17 -6.21
N GLU A 35 11.02 -41.64 -5.18
CA GLU A 35 9.65 -41.17 -4.92
C GLU A 35 9.67 -39.73 -4.41
N PHE A 36 10.63 -39.40 -3.54
CA PHE A 36 10.81 -38.03 -3.07
C PHE A 36 11.26 -37.09 -4.19
N ARG A 37 12.16 -37.53 -5.08
CA ARG A 37 12.54 -36.76 -6.27
C ARG A 37 11.34 -36.43 -7.17
N ALA A 38 10.49 -37.42 -7.46
CA ALA A 38 9.28 -37.20 -8.26
C ALA A 38 8.32 -36.20 -7.59
N LEU A 39 8.24 -36.20 -6.25
CA LEU A 39 7.46 -35.22 -5.51
C LEU A 39 8.06 -33.80 -5.63
N VAL A 40 9.39 -33.65 -5.53
CA VAL A 40 10.09 -32.37 -5.73
C VAL A 40 9.84 -31.83 -7.15
N GLU A 41 9.98 -32.68 -8.16
CA GLU A 41 9.69 -32.34 -9.56
C GLU A 41 8.22 -31.91 -9.74
N HIS A 42 7.28 -32.58 -9.09
CA HIS A 42 5.86 -32.21 -9.12
C HIS A 42 5.62 -30.83 -8.48
N VAL A 43 6.24 -30.54 -7.34
CA VAL A 43 6.14 -29.23 -6.68
C VAL A 43 6.73 -28.14 -7.57
N GLN A 44 7.91 -28.36 -8.18
CA GLN A 44 8.52 -27.43 -9.14
C GLN A 44 7.63 -27.20 -10.37
N ALA A 45 7.04 -28.25 -10.93
CA ALA A 45 6.10 -28.13 -12.04
C ALA A 45 4.87 -27.29 -11.63
N ARG A 46 4.28 -27.56 -10.47
CA ARG A 46 3.15 -26.79 -9.93
C ARG A 46 3.50 -25.31 -9.76
N ARG A 47 4.69 -25.01 -9.22
CA ARG A 47 5.21 -23.64 -9.10
C ARG A 47 5.30 -22.97 -10.47
N SER A 48 5.89 -23.63 -11.46
CA SER A 48 6.00 -23.07 -12.82
C SER A 48 4.63 -22.76 -13.45
N VAL A 49 3.60 -23.57 -13.17
CA VAL A 49 2.23 -23.35 -13.68
C VAL A 49 1.57 -22.16 -13.00
N VAL A 50 1.73 -22.00 -11.68
CA VAL A 50 1.22 -20.85 -10.93
C VAL A 50 1.91 -19.57 -11.40
N GLU A 51 3.24 -19.60 -11.51
CA GLU A 51 4.05 -18.50 -12.04
C GLU A 51 3.58 -18.13 -13.45
N ALA A 52 3.39 -19.11 -14.35
CA ALA A 52 2.90 -18.90 -15.70
C ALA A 52 1.46 -18.34 -15.78
N HIS A 53 0.56 -18.75 -14.88
CA HIS A 53 -0.80 -18.18 -14.81
C HIS A 53 -0.78 -16.74 -14.33
N GLN A 54 -0.05 -16.46 -13.25
CA GLN A 54 0.09 -15.12 -12.69
C GLN A 54 0.74 -14.18 -13.72
N ALA A 55 1.79 -14.67 -14.36
CA ALA A 55 2.42 -14.07 -15.50
C ALA A 55 1.46 -13.72 -16.65
N ALA A 56 0.68 -14.70 -17.13
CA ALA A 56 -0.31 -14.49 -18.19
C ALA A 56 -1.36 -13.44 -17.80
N TYR A 57 -1.76 -13.40 -16.53
CA TYR A 57 -2.65 -12.37 -15.98
C TYR A 57 -2.05 -10.96 -16.10
N TYR A 58 -0.75 -10.79 -15.83
CA TYR A 58 -0.09 -9.49 -15.97
C TYR A 58 0.20 -9.10 -17.43
N LEU A 59 0.52 -10.05 -18.31
CA LEU A 59 0.63 -9.75 -19.75
C LEU A 59 -0.69 -9.23 -20.30
N LYS A 60 -1.81 -9.86 -19.93
CA LYS A 60 -3.12 -9.38 -20.30
C LYS A 60 -3.37 -7.95 -19.81
N LYS A 61 -2.83 -7.55 -18.65
CA LYS A 61 -2.89 -6.15 -18.19
C LYS A 61 -2.01 -5.23 -19.03
N ILE A 62 -0.81 -5.65 -19.41
CA ILE A 62 0.07 -4.87 -20.30
C ILE A 62 -0.61 -4.64 -21.66
N ASP A 63 -1.25 -5.66 -22.23
CA ASP A 63 -1.98 -5.53 -23.50
C ASP A 63 -3.17 -4.57 -23.38
N VAL A 64 -3.90 -4.61 -22.26
CA VAL A 64 -4.95 -3.64 -21.93
C VAL A 64 -4.39 -2.21 -21.81
N TRP A 65 -3.15 -2.04 -21.38
CA TRP A 65 -2.51 -0.73 -21.29
C TRP A 65 -2.00 -0.20 -22.61
N LYS A 66 -1.57 -1.08 -23.52
CA LYS A 66 -1.19 -0.73 -24.89
C LYS A 66 -2.40 -0.39 -25.75
N ALA A 67 -3.57 -0.93 -25.42
CA ALA A 67 -4.80 -0.58 -26.11
C ALA A 67 -5.00 0.94 -26.00
N PRO A 68 -5.18 1.65 -27.13
CA PRO A 68 -5.47 3.08 -27.10
C PRO A 68 -6.70 3.23 -26.23
N SER A 69 -6.56 3.95 -25.11
CA SER A 69 -7.69 4.20 -24.24
C SER A 69 -8.76 4.84 -25.09
N GLU A 70 -9.95 4.24 -25.13
CA GLU A 70 -11.14 4.96 -25.57
C GLU A 70 -11.03 6.36 -24.96
N PRO A 71 -11.12 7.42 -25.78
CA PRO A 71 -10.89 8.78 -25.32
C PRO A 71 -11.74 8.93 -24.08
N ALA A 72 -11.07 9.12 -22.93
CA ALA A 72 -11.76 9.26 -21.67
C ALA A 72 -12.80 10.34 -21.92
N VAL A 73 -14.09 9.96 -21.88
CA VAL A 73 -15.17 10.91 -21.99
C VAL A 73 -14.88 11.89 -20.87
N ALA A 74 -14.34 13.04 -21.23
CA ALA A 74 -13.79 13.98 -20.26
C ALA A 74 -14.89 14.15 -19.22
N PRO A 75 -14.62 13.88 -17.92
CA PRO A 75 -15.64 14.01 -16.89
C PRO A 75 -16.23 15.39 -17.10
N ALA A 76 -17.50 15.44 -17.52
CA ALA A 76 -18.12 16.65 -18.04
C ALA A 76 -17.74 17.75 -17.08
N SER A 77 -16.82 18.63 -17.52
CA SER A 77 -16.11 19.52 -16.63
C SER A 77 -17.19 20.17 -15.81
N GLN A 78 -17.21 19.94 -14.49
CA GLN A 78 -17.98 20.78 -13.61
C GLN A 78 -17.30 22.13 -13.74
N VAL A 79 -17.69 22.88 -14.78
CA VAL A 79 -17.44 24.29 -14.92
C VAL A 79 -18.20 24.84 -13.73
N ILE A 80 -17.50 24.92 -12.60
CA ILE A 80 -17.92 25.71 -11.47
C ILE A 80 -18.22 27.06 -12.11
N ASN A 81 -19.50 27.36 -12.24
CA ASN A 81 -19.97 28.56 -12.92
C ASN A 81 -19.55 29.72 -12.02
N LEU A 82 -18.29 30.15 -12.09
CA LEU A 82 -17.76 31.32 -11.41
C LEU A 82 -18.64 32.54 -11.70
N GLY A 83 -19.24 32.59 -12.90
CA GLY A 83 -20.27 33.57 -13.24
C GLY A 83 -21.53 33.50 -12.36
N LYS A 84 -22.03 32.30 -12.02
CA LYS A 84 -23.18 32.16 -11.10
C LYS A 84 -22.82 32.52 -9.66
N ILE A 85 -21.63 32.14 -9.20
CA ILE A 85 -21.14 32.50 -7.86
C ILE A 85 -20.94 34.03 -7.75
N ALA A 86 -20.33 34.64 -8.77
CA ALA A 86 -20.17 36.09 -8.85
C ALA A 86 -21.52 36.82 -8.90
N LEU A 87 -22.50 36.31 -9.66
CA LEU A 87 -23.85 36.87 -9.71
C LEU A 87 -24.52 36.83 -8.33
N ILE A 88 -24.43 35.70 -7.61
CA ILE A 88 -24.98 35.56 -6.26
C ILE A 88 -24.30 36.56 -5.30
N ALA A 89 -22.98 36.72 -5.37
CA ALA A 89 -22.26 37.68 -4.54
C ALA A 89 -22.69 39.13 -4.80
N VAL A 90 -22.91 39.50 -6.08
CA VAL A 90 -23.39 40.84 -6.46
C VAL A 90 -24.82 41.09 -5.94
N VAL A 91 -25.72 40.10 -6.06
CA VAL A 91 -27.09 40.24 -5.54
C VAL A 91 -27.08 40.43 -4.02
N LEU A 92 -26.27 39.65 -3.29
CA LEU A 92 -26.14 39.80 -1.84
C LEU A 92 -25.61 41.18 -1.45
N LEU A 93 -24.59 41.70 -2.14
CA LEU A 93 -24.07 43.06 -1.92
C LEU A 93 -25.12 44.14 -2.18
N LEU A 94 -25.89 44.02 -3.26
CA LEU A 94 -26.97 44.96 -3.57
C LEU A 94 -28.07 44.94 -2.51
N THR A 95 -28.46 43.75 -2.03
CA THR A 95 -29.46 43.64 -0.95
C THR A 95 -28.95 44.24 0.36
N ALA A 96 -27.68 44.02 0.70
CA ALA A 96 -27.06 44.61 1.89
C ALA A 96 -26.96 46.15 1.80
N GLY A 97 -26.64 46.67 0.60
CA GLY A 97 -26.64 48.12 0.35
C GLY A 97 -28.03 48.73 0.49
N LEU A 98 -29.06 48.06 -0.04
CA LEU A 98 -30.44 48.53 0.05
C LEU A 98 -30.96 48.54 1.50
N THR A 99 -30.68 47.49 2.27
CA THR A 99 -31.07 47.43 3.69
C THR A 99 -30.34 48.49 4.52
N TYR A 100 -29.04 48.70 4.28
CA TYR A 100 -28.28 49.77 4.92
C TYR A 100 -28.87 51.16 4.58
N TRP A 101 -29.25 51.39 3.32
CA TRP A 101 -29.85 52.65 2.89
C TRP A 101 -31.20 52.91 3.57
N VAL A 102 -32.09 51.91 3.63
CA VAL A 102 -33.39 52.01 4.32
C VAL A 102 -33.20 52.30 5.81
N PHE A 103 -32.20 51.71 6.45
CA PHE A 103 -31.94 51.91 7.88
C PHE A 103 -31.36 53.30 8.19
N THR A 104 -30.55 53.84 7.29
CA THR A 104 -29.88 55.14 7.47
C THR A 104 -30.71 56.32 6.99
N HIS A 105 -31.68 56.08 6.10
CA HIS A 105 -32.60 57.08 5.57
C HIS A 105 -34.04 56.68 5.90
N PRO A 106 -34.44 56.72 7.18
CA PRO A 106 -35.84 56.51 7.54
C PRO A 106 -36.66 57.56 6.80
N VAL A 107 -37.54 57.09 5.91
CA VAL A 107 -38.51 57.97 5.23
C VAL A 107 -39.26 58.70 6.32
N GLU A 108 -39.19 60.03 6.33
CA GLU A 108 -39.98 60.87 7.21
C GLU A 108 -41.44 60.52 6.99
N ARG A 109 -41.98 59.65 7.86
CA ARG A 109 -43.40 59.39 7.93
C ARG A 109 -44.02 60.72 8.33
N LYS A 110 -44.69 61.38 7.37
CA LYS A 110 -45.68 62.40 7.70
C LYS A 110 -46.69 61.74 8.64
N GLU A 111 -46.54 62.03 9.92
CA GLU A 111 -47.48 61.62 10.94
C GLU A 111 -48.84 62.20 10.57
N ASN A 112 -49.76 61.33 10.15
CA ASN A 112 -51.18 61.66 10.24
C ASN A 112 -51.56 61.50 11.71
N PRO A 113 -51.95 62.58 12.41
CA PRO A 113 -52.33 62.50 13.81
C PRO A 113 -53.72 61.86 13.91
N GLY A 114 -53.75 60.59 14.27
CA GLY A 114 -54.99 59.95 14.66
C GLY A 114 -54.97 58.46 14.43
N THR A 115 -54.54 57.69 15.43
CA THR A 115 -55.40 56.69 16.08
C THR A 115 -54.64 55.95 17.19
N VAL A 116 -55.15 56.15 18.41
CA VAL A 116 -55.43 55.14 19.44
C VAL A 116 -54.24 54.34 20.00
N ALA A 117 -53.90 54.72 21.22
CA ALA A 117 -53.18 53.89 22.19
C ALA A 117 -53.95 52.59 22.47
N MET A 118 -53.23 51.46 22.49
CA MET A 118 -53.71 50.25 23.16
C MET A 118 -52.54 49.47 23.75
N ASP A 119 -52.89 48.76 24.83
CA ASP A 119 -52.12 48.45 26.03
C ASP A 119 -50.82 47.64 25.95
N LYS A 120 -50.03 47.88 27.00
CA LYS A 120 -48.95 47.04 27.54
C LYS A 120 -49.48 45.73 28.12
N SER A 121 -48.79 44.62 27.86
CA SER A 121 -48.60 43.46 28.76
C SER A 121 -47.43 42.64 28.16
N THR A 122 -46.21 42.71 28.70
CA THR A 122 -45.66 42.01 29.89
C THR A 122 -45.65 40.50 29.76
N GLU A 123 -44.46 39.92 29.55
CA GLU A 123 -43.90 38.65 30.07
C GLU A 123 -42.67 38.33 29.19
N GLY A 124 -41.44 38.20 29.69
CA GLY A 124 -41.01 37.49 30.89
C GLY A 124 -40.42 36.15 30.44
N GLY A 125 -39.14 36.12 30.06
CA GLY A 125 -38.48 34.94 29.51
C GLY A 125 -37.02 34.88 29.93
N ASP A 126 -36.78 34.13 31.00
CA ASP A 126 -35.55 34.04 31.77
C ASP A 126 -34.35 33.45 31.01
N THR A 127 -33.21 34.08 31.25
CA THR A 127 -31.86 33.52 31.10
C THR A 127 -31.60 32.50 32.21
N ASN A 128 -31.16 31.27 31.88
CA ASN A 128 -30.15 30.50 32.63
C ASN A 128 -29.99 29.07 32.07
N GLY A 129 -28.88 28.83 31.36
CA GLY A 129 -28.41 27.49 30.98
C GLY A 129 -26.97 27.30 31.45
N SER A 130 -26.81 26.97 32.73
CA SER A 130 -25.54 26.61 33.35
C SER A 130 -25.05 25.26 32.84
N PHE A 131 -23.82 25.22 32.31
CA PHE A 131 -23.13 24.02 31.83
C PHE A 131 -22.20 23.53 32.96
N ASN A 132 -22.59 22.46 33.65
CA ASN A 132 -21.77 21.79 34.65
C ASN A 132 -21.04 20.59 34.02
N VAL A 133 -19.71 20.61 34.11
CA VAL A 133 -18.77 19.47 34.05
C VAL A 133 -18.22 19.36 35.48
N PRO A 134 -18.24 18.19 36.14
CA PRO A 134 -17.13 17.20 36.09
C PRO A 134 -17.69 15.75 36.22
N GLU A 135 -16.96 14.63 36.26
CA GLU A 135 -15.67 14.31 36.86
C GLU A 135 -15.24 12.90 36.41
N SER A 136 -13.97 12.62 36.68
CA SER A 136 -13.11 11.50 36.32
C SER A 136 -13.55 10.07 36.69
N THR A 137 -13.11 9.15 35.84
CA THR A 137 -12.88 7.71 36.04
C THR A 137 -12.05 7.34 37.28
N PRO A 138 -12.32 6.20 37.93
CA PRO A 138 -11.36 5.52 38.79
C PRO A 138 -10.55 4.45 38.03
N HIS A 139 -9.29 4.35 38.43
CA HIS A 139 -8.31 3.31 38.09
C HIS A 139 -8.73 1.93 38.61
N ASP A 140 -8.74 0.93 37.72
CA ASP A 140 -8.70 -0.48 38.11
C ASP A 140 -7.26 -0.99 38.10
N SER A 141 -6.86 -1.52 39.26
CA SER A 141 -5.57 -2.17 39.52
C SER A 141 -5.77 -3.68 39.45
N ILE A 142 -5.04 -4.38 38.57
CA ILE A 142 -5.01 -5.86 38.53
C ILE A 142 -3.61 -6.34 38.95
N PRO A 143 -3.51 -7.36 39.84
CA PRO A 143 -2.28 -7.74 40.51
C PRO A 143 -1.44 -8.82 39.78
N ALA A 144 -0.15 -8.78 40.14
CA ALA A 144 0.83 -9.86 40.34
C ALA A 144 0.75 -11.13 39.45
N LYS A 145 1.77 -11.26 38.59
CA LYS A 145 2.13 -12.44 37.82
C LYS A 145 2.80 -13.49 38.72
N VAL A 146 2.19 -14.66 38.85
CA VAL A 146 2.73 -15.85 39.50
C VAL A 146 3.52 -16.67 38.47
N SER A 147 4.75 -17.04 38.80
CA SER A 147 5.58 -18.00 38.05
C SER A 147 5.16 -19.45 38.36
N PRO A 148 5.25 -20.37 37.38
CA PRO A 148 5.45 -21.78 37.69
C PRO A 148 6.73 -22.34 37.07
N THR A 149 7.61 -22.74 37.99
CA THR A 149 8.38 -23.99 38.09
C THR A 149 8.59 -24.89 36.86
N MET A 150 9.87 -25.18 36.62
CA MET A 150 10.39 -26.27 35.78
C MET A 150 9.84 -27.65 36.18
N GLY A 151 9.29 -28.37 35.21
CA GLY A 151 9.02 -29.81 35.29
C GLY A 151 9.96 -30.58 34.36
N LYS A 152 10.83 -31.42 34.93
CA LYS A 152 11.63 -32.43 34.23
C LYS A 152 10.70 -33.50 33.67
N SER A 153 10.78 -33.80 32.36
CA SER A 153 10.10 -34.95 31.77
C SER A 153 11.10 -35.98 31.24
N HIS A 154 10.75 -37.23 31.51
CA HIS A 154 11.57 -38.43 31.37
C HIS A 154 11.78 -38.85 29.92
N VAL A 155 13.01 -39.30 29.66
CA VAL A 155 13.44 -40.09 28.51
C VAL A 155 12.65 -41.42 28.48
N SER A 156 11.91 -41.66 27.40
CA SER A 156 11.32 -42.96 27.08
C SER A 156 11.98 -43.54 25.82
N LYS A 157 12.34 -44.82 25.91
CA LYS A 157 13.08 -45.60 24.90
C LYS A 157 12.25 -45.87 23.64
N PRO A 158 12.86 -46.08 22.46
CA PRO A 158 12.14 -46.37 21.22
C PRO A 158 11.62 -47.82 21.17
N ARG A 159 10.39 -48.00 20.66
CA ARG A 159 9.83 -49.29 20.25
C ARG A 159 10.24 -49.61 18.79
N PRO A 160 10.44 -50.88 18.43
CA PRO A 160 10.90 -51.27 17.10
C PRO A 160 9.75 -51.42 16.08
N ASN A 161 10.02 -50.92 14.87
CA ASN A 161 9.59 -51.35 13.53
C ASN A 161 8.16 -51.88 13.33
N HIS A 162 7.27 -50.98 12.90
CA HIS A 162 6.12 -51.33 12.09
C HIS A 162 6.48 -51.14 10.61
N ARG A 163 6.51 -52.22 9.83
CA ARG A 163 6.58 -52.18 8.36
C ARG A 163 5.33 -51.45 7.83
N GLU A 164 5.47 -50.21 7.40
CA GLU A 164 4.45 -49.52 6.59
C GLU A 164 4.44 -50.14 5.19
N LYS A 165 3.25 -50.57 4.76
CA LYS A 165 3.00 -51.01 3.40
C LYS A 165 2.98 -49.76 2.51
N SER A 166 3.84 -49.74 1.48
CA SER A 166 3.87 -48.71 0.44
C SER A 166 2.47 -48.46 -0.12
N LEU A 167 1.99 -47.22 0.06
CA LEU A 167 0.69 -46.71 -0.41
C LEU A 167 0.82 -45.97 -1.76
N PHE A 168 1.99 -45.96 -2.39
CA PHE A 168 2.21 -45.31 -3.68
C PHE A 168 1.83 -46.26 -4.84
N LYS A 169 0.53 -46.38 -5.11
CA LYS A 169 0.00 -47.06 -6.31
C LYS A 169 -0.87 -46.18 -7.21
N PHE A 170 -0.82 -44.86 -7.07
CA PHE A 170 -1.69 -43.95 -7.82
C PHE A 170 -0.94 -42.77 -8.42
N PHE A 171 0.05 -43.00 -9.29
CA PHE A 171 0.34 -42.03 -10.34
C PHE A 171 0.68 -42.80 -11.62
N PRO A 172 -0.14 -42.70 -12.68
CA PRO A 172 0.27 -43.21 -13.98
C PRO A 172 1.54 -42.47 -14.38
N ALA A 173 2.56 -43.20 -14.83
CA ALA A 173 3.77 -42.64 -15.39
C ALA A 173 3.37 -41.70 -16.54
N GLN A 174 3.33 -40.40 -16.29
CA GLN A 174 3.26 -39.42 -17.36
C GLN A 174 4.64 -39.34 -17.97
N ASP A 175 4.71 -39.63 -19.27
CA ASP A 175 5.88 -39.40 -20.10
C ASP A 175 6.48 -38.04 -19.75
N SER A 176 7.77 -38.04 -19.41
CA SER A 176 8.55 -36.86 -19.07
C SER A 176 8.25 -35.74 -20.05
N VAL A 177 7.44 -34.77 -19.63
CA VAL A 177 7.13 -33.59 -20.42
C VAL A 177 8.45 -32.85 -20.60
N ARG A 178 9.05 -32.96 -21.78
CA ARG A 178 10.14 -32.09 -22.20
C ARG A 178 9.59 -30.67 -22.18
N ILE A 179 9.91 -29.93 -21.13
CA ILE A 179 9.63 -28.50 -21.06
C ILE A 179 10.54 -27.85 -22.09
N ASP A 180 10.00 -27.60 -23.28
CA ASP A 180 10.70 -26.98 -24.39
C ASP A 180 11.25 -25.62 -23.96
N THR A 181 12.51 -25.34 -24.33
CA THR A 181 13.22 -24.08 -24.01
C THR A 181 12.50 -22.82 -24.50
N ALA A 182 11.54 -22.96 -25.43
CA ALA A 182 10.63 -21.90 -25.86
C ALA A 182 9.77 -21.33 -24.71
N TYR A 183 9.48 -22.11 -23.66
CA TYR A 183 8.71 -21.66 -22.49
C TYR A 183 9.56 -20.93 -21.43
N ARG A 184 10.90 -21.00 -21.48
CA ARG A 184 11.78 -20.30 -20.51
C ARG A 184 11.82 -18.78 -20.71
N ARG A 185 11.89 -18.29 -21.96
CA ARG A 185 11.98 -16.84 -22.24
C ARG A 185 10.73 -16.03 -21.81
N PRO A 186 9.50 -16.53 -22.02
CA PRO A 186 8.32 -15.92 -21.42
C PRO A 186 8.42 -15.89 -19.89
N ALA A 187 8.82 -17.00 -19.26
CA ALA A 187 8.91 -17.12 -17.81
C ALA A 187 9.85 -16.08 -17.17
N ASP A 188 11.04 -15.86 -17.73
CA ASP A 188 11.98 -14.86 -17.21
C ASP A 188 11.42 -13.44 -17.32
N SER A 189 10.80 -13.13 -18.47
CA SER A 189 10.16 -11.82 -18.71
C SER A 189 9.03 -11.54 -17.73
N LEU A 190 8.30 -12.59 -17.42
CA LEU A 190 7.10 -12.56 -16.61
C LEU A 190 7.42 -12.49 -15.12
N LYS A 191 8.46 -13.20 -14.69
CA LYS A 191 9.03 -13.07 -13.35
C LYS A 191 9.44 -11.62 -13.07
N ILE A 192 10.01 -10.92 -14.06
CA ILE A 192 10.41 -9.51 -13.92
C ILE A 192 9.21 -8.59 -13.71
N VAL A 193 8.16 -8.71 -14.54
CA VAL A 193 6.94 -7.92 -14.36
C VAL A 193 6.30 -8.22 -13.00
N ASN A 194 6.22 -9.49 -12.60
CA ASN A 194 5.69 -9.89 -11.30
C ASN A 194 6.50 -9.29 -10.15
N ASN A 195 7.82 -9.33 -10.23
CA ASN A 195 8.71 -8.76 -9.22
C ASN A 195 8.51 -7.25 -9.09
N VAL A 196 8.45 -6.53 -10.22
CA VAL A 196 8.22 -5.07 -10.24
C VAL A 196 6.86 -4.71 -9.64
N TYR A 197 5.82 -5.50 -9.92
CA TYR A 197 4.49 -5.30 -9.36
C TYR A 197 4.42 -5.60 -7.87
N ALA A 198 5.03 -6.72 -7.45
CA ALA A 198 5.03 -7.15 -6.06
C ALA A 198 5.70 -6.11 -5.14
N LEU A 199 6.69 -5.37 -5.66
CA LEU A 199 7.35 -4.28 -4.94
C LEU A 199 6.44 -3.10 -4.58
N VAL A 200 5.34 -2.91 -5.33
CA VAL A 200 4.37 -1.83 -5.06
C VAL A 200 3.16 -2.35 -4.27
N GLU A 201 2.98 -3.68 -4.23
CA GLU A 201 1.96 -4.36 -3.44
C GLU A 201 2.48 -4.80 -2.06
N ILE A 202 3.67 -4.32 -1.65
CA ILE A 202 4.19 -4.55 -0.31
C ILE A 202 3.16 -4.02 0.71
N PRO A 203 2.75 -4.84 1.69
CA PRO A 203 1.86 -4.39 2.76
C PRO A 203 2.45 -3.15 3.43
N VAL A 204 1.67 -2.07 3.47
CA VAL A 204 2.09 -0.77 4.02
C VAL A 204 2.59 -0.94 5.45
N GLU A 205 2.04 -1.90 6.18
CA GLU A 205 2.40 -2.26 7.54
C GLU A 205 3.89 -2.56 7.71
N ASN A 206 4.52 -3.25 6.75
CA ASN A 206 5.94 -3.60 6.82
C ASN A 206 6.85 -2.37 6.74
N GLU A 207 6.55 -1.48 5.79
CA GLU A 207 7.31 -0.23 5.63
C GLU A 207 7.04 0.72 6.80
N LEU A 208 5.81 0.71 7.32
CA LEU A 208 5.41 1.52 8.46
C LEU A 208 6.11 1.11 9.75
N GLU A 209 6.33 -0.19 9.97
CA GLU A 209 7.10 -0.68 11.11
C GLU A 209 8.57 -0.25 11.04
N LYS A 210 9.19 -0.31 9.85
CA LYS A 210 10.55 0.21 9.65
C LYS A 210 10.62 1.71 9.95
N ALA A 211 9.69 2.50 9.39
CA ALA A 211 9.66 3.95 9.60
C ALA A 211 9.46 4.34 11.08
N LEU A 212 8.58 3.62 11.80
CA LEU A 212 8.38 3.81 13.23
C LEU A 212 9.60 3.40 14.05
N ALA A 213 10.27 2.31 13.69
CA ALA A 213 11.50 1.89 14.36
C ALA A 213 12.62 2.93 14.22
N ILE A 214 12.82 3.48 13.02
CA ILE A 214 13.78 4.57 12.76
C ILE A 214 13.40 5.81 13.58
N THR A 215 12.12 6.18 13.59
CA THR A 215 11.61 7.34 14.35
C THR A 215 11.86 7.19 15.86
N ARG A 216 11.66 5.99 16.40
CA ARG A 216 11.96 5.67 17.82
C ARG A 216 13.46 5.73 18.09
N ALA A 217 14.29 5.16 17.22
CA ALA A 217 15.74 5.15 17.36
C ALA A 217 16.35 6.57 17.35
N ARG A 218 15.73 7.51 16.61
CA ARG A 218 16.12 8.93 16.58
C ARG A 218 15.68 9.72 17.82
N GLY A 219 15.18 9.05 18.86
CA GLY A 219 14.97 9.64 20.19
C GLY A 219 13.73 10.52 20.32
N GLY A 220 12.75 10.42 19.41
CA GLY A 220 11.47 11.13 19.53
C GLY A 220 11.53 12.67 19.41
N ASN A 221 12.73 13.26 19.27
CA ASN A 221 12.95 14.70 19.14
C ASN A 221 12.76 15.23 17.71
N LEU A 222 12.25 14.41 16.79
CA LEU A 222 11.79 14.89 15.49
C LEU A 222 10.56 15.77 15.70
N GLN A 223 10.75 17.08 15.57
CA GLN A 223 9.84 18.18 15.93
C GLN A 223 8.46 18.21 15.23
N GLY A 224 8.05 17.17 14.50
CA GLY A 224 6.71 17.09 13.91
C GLY A 224 5.82 16.13 14.69
N SER A 225 4.99 16.64 15.62
CA SER A 225 3.89 15.85 16.20
C SER A 225 3.04 15.19 15.11
N SER A 226 2.84 15.91 14.00
CA SER A 226 2.12 15.45 12.80
C SER A 226 2.79 14.27 12.08
N TYR A 227 4.13 14.16 12.07
CA TYR A 227 4.80 13.03 11.41
C TYR A 227 4.59 11.74 12.18
N LYS A 228 4.91 11.76 13.48
CA LYS A 228 4.71 10.59 14.34
C LYS A 228 3.23 10.20 14.38
N GLN A 229 2.33 11.16 14.53
CA GLN A 229 0.90 10.92 14.50
C GLN A 229 0.43 10.36 13.15
N GLY A 230 0.94 10.88 12.02
CA GLY A 230 0.66 10.36 10.69
C GLY A 230 1.10 8.90 10.52
N LEU A 231 2.29 8.54 11.01
CA LEU A 231 2.75 7.15 10.98
C LEU A 231 1.91 6.23 11.90
N GLU A 232 1.54 6.68 13.09
CA GLU A 232 0.70 5.89 13.99
C GLU A 232 -0.71 5.69 13.40
N LEU A 233 -1.29 6.75 12.82
CA LEU A 233 -2.58 6.67 12.15
C LEU A 233 -2.54 5.79 10.91
N ALA A 234 -1.44 5.74 10.15
CA ALA A 234 -1.36 4.92 8.94
C ALA A 234 -1.62 3.42 9.20
N LYS A 235 -1.49 2.94 10.45
CA LYS A 235 -1.83 1.56 10.84
C LYS A 235 -3.33 1.32 11.00
N THR A 236 -4.07 2.33 11.46
CA THR A 236 -5.46 2.17 11.94
C THR A 236 -6.46 2.95 11.10
N ASP A 237 -6.04 4.09 10.56
CA ASP A 237 -6.79 5.01 9.73
C ASP A 237 -5.88 5.59 8.62
N PRO A 238 -5.66 4.82 7.54
CA PRO A 238 -4.90 5.27 6.37
C PRO A 238 -5.41 6.60 5.78
N ASP A 239 -6.72 6.85 5.83
CA ASP A 239 -7.34 8.04 5.26
C ASP A 239 -7.04 9.29 6.10
N GLY A 240 -7.08 9.17 7.43
CA GLY A 240 -6.66 10.23 8.35
C GLY A 240 -5.15 10.49 8.33
N ALA A 241 -4.34 9.50 7.99
CA ALA A 241 -2.87 9.63 7.93
C ALA A 241 -2.39 10.44 6.72
N ILE A 242 -3.03 10.30 5.56
CA ILE A 242 -2.65 10.98 4.31
C ILE A 242 -2.48 12.50 4.47
N PRO A 243 -3.48 13.27 4.97
CA PRO A 243 -3.33 14.73 5.08
C PRO A 243 -2.22 15.14 6.05
N LEU A 244 -1.99 14.37 7.11
CA LEU A 244 -0.90 14.63 8.05
C LEU A 244 0.46 14.41 7.40
N LEU A 245 0.64 13.28 6.71
CA LEU A 245 1.90 12.96 6.03
C LEU A 245 2.16 13.87 4.82
N ALA A 246 1.12 14.25 4.08
CA ALA A 246 1.21 15.16 2.94
C ALA A 246 1.57 16.60 3.34
N SER A 247 1.24 17.00 4.58
CA SER A 247 1.56 18.34 5.11
C SER A 247 3.02 18.49 5.53
N ILE A 248 3.79 17.41 5.57
CA ILE A 248 5.17 17.43 6.02
C ILE A 248 6.06 18.05 4.95
N ASP A 249 6.79 19.09 5.35
CA ASP A 249 7.77 19.73 4.49
C ASP A 249 8.97 18.80 4.24
N VAL A 250 9.06 18.32 3.01
CA VAL A 250 10.13 17.43 2.54
C VAL A 250 11.38 18.15 2.06
N ALA A 251 11.37 19.49 1.99
CA ALA A 251 12.62 20.24 1.76
C ALA A 251 13.65 19.91 2.87
N ASN A 252 13.16 19.56 4.05
CA ASN A 252 13.95 18.92 5.10
C ASN A 252 14.04 17.41 4.85
N GLY A 253 15.13 16.96 4.21
CA GLY A 253 15.39 15.54 3.90
C GLY A 253 15.34 14.55 5.09
N PHE A 254 15.14 15.05 6.31
CA PHE A 254 14.85 14.25 7.50
C PHE A 254 13.56 13.43 7.40
N TYR A 255 12.59 13.84 6.58
CA TYR A 255 11.27 13.22 6.48
C TYR A 255 11.03 12.51 5.14
N LEU A 256 12.08 12.07 4.44
CA LEU A 256 11.94 11.32 3.18
C LEU A 256 11.08 10.06 3.37
N ASP A 257 11.20 9.37 4.50
CA ASP A 257 10.38 8.20 4.84
C ASP A 257 8.87 8.51 4.85
N ALA A 258 8.47 9.75 5.18
CA ALA A 258 7.07 10.17 5.09
C ALA A 258 6.54 10.09 3.65
N GLN A 259 7.35 10.45 2.65
CA GLN A 259 6.96 10.37 1.25
C GLN A 259 6.90 8.92 0.77
N LYS A 260 7.80 8.07 1.26
CA LYS A 260 7.75 6.63 0.99
C LYS A 260 6.42 6.04 1.50
N ILE A 261 6.09 6.27 2.77
CA ILE A 261 4.83 5.78 3.36
C ILE A 261 3.62 6.38 2.64
N LEU A 262 3.63 7.68 2.35
CA LEU A 262 2.57 8.35 1.62
C LEU A 262 2.36 7.74 0.22
N ALA A 263 3.42 7.38 -0.48
CA ALA A 263 3.33 6.70 -1.76
C ALA A 263 2.62 5.34 -1.65
N PHE A 264 2.97 4.53 -0.64
CA PHE A 264 2.32 3.25 -0.40
C PHE A 264 0.85 3.39 0.02
N LEU A 265 0.51 4.41 0.82
CA LEU A 265 -0.88 4.72 1.15
C LEU A 265 -1.70 5.09 -0.10
N TYR A 266 -1.15 5.93 -0.99
CA TYR A 266 -1.80 6.25 -2.26
C TYR A 266 -1.96 5.03 -3.17
N ALA A 267 -0.94 4.17 -3.26
CA ALA A 267 -1.02 2.93 -4.02
C ALA A 267 -2.06 1.96 -3.47
N GLY A 268 -2.21 1.86 -2.14
CA GLY A 268 -3.29 1.08 -1.50
C GLY A 268 -4.69 1.56 -1.88
N LYS A 269 -4.83 2.84 -2.26
CA LYS A 269 -6.07 3.44 -2.77
C LYS A 269 -6.20 3.40 -4.30
N GLY A 270 -5.24 2.82 -5.01
CA GLY A 270 -5.18 2.80 -6.48
C GLY A 270 -4.84 4.16 -7.12
N LEU A 271 -4.39 5.14 -6.32
CA LEU A 271 -3.98 6.48 -6.78
C LEU A 271 -2.49 6.44 -7.18
N TYR A 272 -2.18 5.68 -8.24
CA TYR A 272 -0.80 5.37 -8.61
C TYR A 272 0.01 6.58 -9.13
N HIS A 273 -0.67 7.58 -9.70
CA HIS A 273 -0.03 8.81 -10.14
C HIS A 273 0.54 9.59 -8.96
N GLU A 274 -0.30 9.85 -7.96
CA GLU A 274 0.07 10.51 -6.71
C GLU A 274 1.12 9.71 -5.95
N ALA A 275 1.00 8.37 -5.96
CA ALA A 275 1.97 7.48 -5.37
C ALA A 275 3.35 7.63 -6.02
N ALA A 276 3.42 7.61 -7.35
CA ALA A 276 4.67 7.78 -8.10
C ALA A 276 5.31 9.15 -7.83
N LEU A 277 4.52 10.22 -7.75
CA LEU A 277 5.03 11.56 -7.44
C LEU A 277 5.63 11.64 -6.02
N CYS A 278 4.98 11.04 -5.03
CA CYS A 278 5.50 10.97 -3.67
C CYS A 278 6.78 10.13 -3.63
N TYR A 279 6.76 8.96 -4.27
CA TYR A 279 7.91 8.06 -4.26
C TYR A 279 9.11 8.66 -4.99
N LYS A 280 8.91 9.37 -6.11
CA LYS A 280 9.98 10.09 -6.82
C LYS A 280 10.70 11.11 -5.93
N ARG A 281 9.98 11.77 -5.01
CA ARG A 281 10.59 12.69 -4.03
C ARG A 281 11.45 11.92 -3.03
N TYR A 282 10.98 10.77 -2.53
CA TYR A 282 11.76 9.88 -1.68
C TYR A 282 13.03 9.39 -2.40
N ASP A 283 12.87 8.88 -3.62
CA ASP A 283 13.92 8.33 -4.47
C ASP A 283 15.02 9.37 -4.74
N SER A 284 14.64 10.60 -5.10
CA SER A 284 15.61 11.69 -5.33
C SER A 284 16.50 12.04 -4.12
N GLY A 285 16.09 11.65 -2.91
CA GLY A 285 16.86 11.84 -1.69
C GLY A 285 17.73 10.64 -1.27
N THR A 286 17.55 9.48 -1.92
CA THR A 286 18.27 8.23 -1.58
C THR A 286 19.10 7.68 -2.73
N ASP A 287 18.58 7.74 -3.97
CA ASP A 287 19.20 7.30 -5.22
C ASP A 287 19.85 5.91 -5.11
N THR A 288 19.06 4.96 -4.61
CA THR A 288 19.50 3.57 -4.45
C THR A 288 18.97 2.70 -5.58
N PRO A 289 19.65 1.59 -5.92
CA PRO A 289 19.13 0.66 -6.93
C PRO A 289 17.72 0.13 -6.60
N GLU A 290 17.45 -0.13 -5.32
CA GLU A 290 16.15 -0.60 -4.84
C GLU A 290 15.07 0.49 -5.01
N SER A 291 15.36 1.74 -4.64
CA SER A 291 14.40 2.83 -4.76
C SER A 291 14.08 3.15 -6.22
N ASN A 292 15.07 3.16 -7.11
CA ASN A 292 14.88 3.31 -8.55
C ASN A 292 13.95 2.21 -9.10
N TRP A 293 14.17 0.97 -8.67
CA TRP A 293 13.36 -0.16 -9.13
C TRP A 293 11.93 -0.16 -8.57
N GLN A 294 11.75 0.25 -7.31
CA GLN A 294 10.41 0.45 -6.72
C GLN A 294 9.65 1.58 -7.44
N LEU A 295 10.33 2.69 -7.77
CA LEU A 295 9.74 3.79 -8.54
C LEU A 295 9.27 3.31 -9.93
N ALA A 296 10.05 2.47 -10.61
CA ALA A 296 9.64 1.86 -11.87
C ALA A 296 8.33 1.05 -11.72
N GLY A 297 8.12 0.40 -10.57
CA GLY A 297 6.87 -0.27 -10.26
C GLY A 297 5.67 0.67 -10.17
N PHE A 298 5.81 1.82 -9.50
CA PHE A 298 4.72 2.80 -9.42
C PHE A 298 4.37 3.34 -10.81
N TYR A 299 5.38 3.70 -11.62
CA TYR A 299 5.13 4.13 -12.99
C TYR A 299 4.52 3.03 -13.86
N LEU A 300 4.89 1.77 -13.64
CA LEU A 300 4.29 0.66 -14.36
C LEU A 300 2.80 0.53 -14.02
N LYS A 301 2.40 0.69 -12.75
CA LYS A 301 0.99 0.71 -12.35
C LYS A 301 0.21 1.89 -12.94
N ASP A 302 0.87 3.04 -13.11
CA ASP A 302 0.35 4.24 -13.78
C ASP A 302 0.81 4.37 -15.24
N TYR A 303 1.02 3.25 -15.94
CA TYR A 303 1.73 3.25 -17.24
C TYR A 303 1.13 4.24 -18.24
N LYS A 304 -0.19 4.39 -18.26
CA LYS A 304 -0.90 5.29 -19.16
C LYS A 304 -0.44 6.75 -19.03
N ASN A 305 -0.15 7.21 -17.81
CA ASN A 305 0.25 8.59 -17.54
C ASN A 305 1.77 8.72 -17.36
N SER A 306 2.46 7.63 -17.01
CA SER A 306 3.89 7.63 -16.68
C SER A 306 4.78 6.92 -17.69
N GLN A 307 4.29 6.58 -18.89
CA GLN A 307 5.07 5.84 -19.90
C GLN A 307 6.45 6.47 -20.16
N ASN A 308 6.49 7.78 -20.39
CA ASN A 308 7.74 8.48 -20.70
C ASN A 308 8.70 8.50 -19.51
N ASP A 309 8.18 8.76 -18.30
CA ASP A 309 8.98 8.74 -17.08
C ASP A 309 9.54 7.34 -16.78
N LEU A 310 8.73 6.29 -17.00
CA LEU A 310 9.18 4.90 -16.86
C LEU A 310 10.29 4.57 -17.85
N LEU A 311 10.09 4.86 -19.14
CA LEU A 311 11.11 4.56 -20.15
C LEU A 311 12.42 5.29 -19.89
N LYS A 312 12.34 6.54 -19.42
CA LYS A 312 13.50 7.34 -19.01
C LYS A 312 14.22 6.72 -17.81
N LEU A 313 13.48 6.32 -16.77
CA LEU A 313 14.05 5.70 -15.58
C LEU A 313 14.72 4.35 -15.93
N LEU A 314 14.10 3.53 -16.79
CA LEU A 314 14.70 2.29 -17.25
C LEU A 314 16.00 2.54 -18.02
N ASP A 315 16.07 3.60 -18.83
CA ASP A 315 17.31 4.02 -19.49
C ASP A 315 18.41 4.40 -18.48
N GLU A 316 18.06 5.19 -17.47
CA GLU A 316 18.99 5.58 -16.40
C GLU A 316 19.56 4.35 -15.66
N ILE A 317 18.69 3.38 -15.34
CA ILE A 317 19.09 2.10 -14.71
C ILE A 317 20.04 1.30 -15.62
N ILE A 318 19.74 1.19 -16.92
CA ILE A 318 20.53 0.42 -17.88
C ILE A 318 21.92 1.05 -18.10
N ASP A 319 21.97 2.39 -18.14
CA ASP A 319 23.15 3.18 -18.47
C ASP A 319 24.02 3.52 -17.25
N THR A 320 23.58 3.16 -16.04
CA THR A 320 24.34 3.39 -14.80
C THR A 320 25.75 2.81 -14.88
N LYS A 321 26.76 3.67 -14.73
CA LYS A 321 28.17 3.28 -14.73
C LYS A 321 28.49 2.50 -13.45
N GLY A 322 29.06 1.30 -13.61
CA GLY A 322 29.34 0.38 -12.50
C GLY A 322 28.37 -0.80 -12.41
N GLY A 323 27.28 -0.78 -13.19
CA GLY A 323 26.31 -1.86 -13.25
C GLY A 323 25.26 -1.75 -12.15
N HIS A 324 24.04 -1.38 -12.52
CA HIS A 324 22.89 -1.41 -11.63
C HIS A 324 22.47 -2.87 -11.38
N GLU A 325 22.07 -3.22 -10.16
CA GLU A 325 21.64 -4.57 -9.79
C GLU A 325 20.52 -5.08 -10.71
N TYR A 326 19.54 -4.22 -10.98
CA TYR A 326 18.39 -4.51 -11.84
C TYR A 326 18.58 -4.19 -13.33
N LYS A 327 19.81 -4.08 -13.82
CA LYS A 327 20.09 -3.66 -15.21
C LYS A 327 19.46 -4.59 -16.24
N ASN A 328 19.56 -5.91 -16.04
CA ASN A 328 19.06 -6.90 -16.99
C ASN A 328 17.54 -6.91 -17.01
N GLU A 329 16.93 -6.77 -15.84
CA GLU A 329 15.50 -6.69 -15.63
C GLU A 329 14.92 -5.43 -16.26
N ALA A 330 15.61 -4.29 -16.10
CA ALA A 330 15.21 -3.03 -16.71
C ALA A 330 15.25 -3.08 -18.24
N ASP A 331 16.34 -3.61 -18.83
CA ASP A 331 16.47 -3.79 -20.28
C ASP A 331 15.37 -4.70 -20.82
N LEU A 332 15.12 -5.83 -20.16
CA LEU A 332 14.07 -6.74 -20.57
C LEU A 332 12.68 -6.09 -20.49
N LEU A 333 12.35 -5.43 -19.37
CA LEU A 333 11.07 -4.74 -19.20
C LEU A 333 10.90 -3.67 -20.29
N LYS A 334 11.95 -2.89 -20.56
CA LYS A 334 11.94 -1.86 -21.59
C LYS A 334 11.65 -2.42 -22.99
N ARG A 335 12.28 -3.53 -23.38
CA ARG A 335 12.01 -4.19 -24.66
C ARG A 335 10.54 -4.60 -24.78
N ARG A 336 9.98 -5.19 -23.72
CA ARG A 336 8.56 -5.63 -23.70
C ARG A 336 7.55 -4.49 -23.79
N LEU A 337 7.86 -3.36 -23.18
CA LEU A 337 7.01 -2.17 -23.26
C LEU A 337 7.01 -1.54 -24.66
N LYS A 338 8.03 -1.81 -25.48
CA LYS A 338 8.16 -1.30 -26.86
C LYS A 338 7.64 -2.25 -27.95
N GLU A 339 7.57 -3.55 -27.67
CA GLU A 339 6.96 -4.57 -28.55
C GLU A 339 5.47 -4.31 -28.79
#